data_AF-A0A6N7PWE4-F1
#
_entry.id   AF-A0A6N7PWE4-F1
#
_cell.length_a   1.000
_cell.length_b   1.000
_cell.length_c   1.000
_cell.angle_alpha   90.00
_cell.angle_beta   90.00
_cell.angle_gamma   90.00
#
_symmetry.space_group_name_H-M   'P 1'
#
loop_
_entity.id
_entity.type
_entity.pdbx_description
1 polymer ?
#
loop_
_entity_poly.entity_id
_entity_poly.type
_entity_poly.pdbx_seq_one_letter_code
_entity_poly.pdbx_strand_id
1 'polypeptide(L)'
;MRPLPIFLAALLLPAIASAEPPPAAPSPPPSPPFWTGPRVAGSLVIGAGVGAIVAGAIYAARSDEATAALKQHCLTSDPDKCDAEGYRLREQATADGRTATTSLGVGAAGVFLGLALAWINPELHPAAAPVKVTVAPVVSAQTQGIVVVGRF
;
A
#
# COMPACT_ATOMS: atom_id res chain seq x y z
N MET A 1 -89.77 9.84 -39.80
CA MET A 1 -89.12 10.10 -38.50
C MET A 1 -88.04 9.04 -38.30
N ARG A 2 -86.77 9.41 -38.43
CA ARG A 2 -85.59 8.54 -38.24
C ARG A 2 -84.69 9.22 -37.20
N PRO A 3 -84.34 8.58 -36.07
CA PRO A 3 -83.45 9.18 -35.09
C PRO A 3 -81.99 9.06 -35.55
N LEU A 4 -81.26 10.17 -35.55
CA LEU A 4 -79.80 10.19 -35.70
C LEU A 4 -79.15 9.73 -34.39
N PRO A 5 -78.12 8.85 -34.42
CA PRO A 5 -77.41 8.45 -33.23
C PRO A 5 -76.37 9.51 -32.84
N ILE A 6 -76.58 10.12 -31.67
CA ILE A 6 -75.60 10.90 -30.91
C ILE A 6 -74.64 9.89 -30.25
N PHE A 7 -73.71 9.31 -31.01
CA PHE A 7 -72.70 8.40 -30.45
C PHE A 7 -71.43 8.44 -31.28
N LEU A 8 -70.72 9.57 -31.31
CA LEU A 8 -69.36 9.60 -31.88
C LEU A 8 -68.55 10.81 -31.40
N ALA A 9 -68.44 10.99 -30.09
CA ALA A 9 -67.57 12.01 -29.49
C ALA A 9 -66.91 11.51 -28.19
N ALA A 10 -66.54 10.23 -28.14
CA ALA A 10 -65.71 9.70 -27.08
C ALA A 10 -64.65 8.80 -27.70
N LEU A 11 -63.41 8.89 -27.20
CA LEU A 11 -62.23 8.07 -27.51
C LEU A 11 -61.25 8.63 -28.54
N LEU A 12 -60.78 9.86 -28.29
CA LEU A 12 -59.39 10.23 -28.59
C LEU A 12 -58.75 10.80 -27.31
N LEU A 13 -58.73 10.02 -26.23
CA LEU A 13 -57.73 10.24 -25.19
C LEU A 13 -56.44 9.56 -25.67
N PRO A 14 -55.33 10.28 -25.87
CA PRO A 14 -54.05 9.64 -26.11
C PRO A 14 -53.77 8.73 -24.90
N ALA A 15 -53.54 7.45 -25.18
CA ALA A 15 -53.06 6.52 -24.18
C ALA A 15 -51.72 7.08 -23.67
N ILE A 16 -51.75 7.67 -22.48
CA ILE A 16 -50.54 8.08 -21.77
C ILE A 16 -49.91 6.76 -21.34
N ALA A 17 -49.09 6.19 -22.23
CA ALA A 17 -48.28 5.02 -21.91
C ALA A 17 -47.43 5.43 -20.71
N SER A 18 -47.70 4.80 -19.57
CA SER A 18 -46.93 4.98 -18.34
C SER A 18 -45.52 4.51 -18.65
N ALA A 19 -44.63 5.45 -19.01
CA ALA A 19 -43.24 5.15 -19.27
C ALA A 19 -42.64 4.63 -17.96
N GLU A 20 -42.35 3.33 -17.92
CA GLU A 20 -41.65 2.74 -16.79
C GLU A 20 -40.31 3.47 -16.63
N PRO A 21 -40.02 4.04 -15.45
CA PRO A 21 -38.79 4.78 -15.25
C PRO A 21 -37.61 3.88 -15.61
N PRO A 22 -36.63 4.39 -16.40
CA PRO A 22 -35.50 3.59 -16.81
C PRO A 22 -34.82 2.98 -15.58
N PRO A 23 -34.42 1.70 -15.64
CA PRO A 23 -33.80 1.03 -14.51
C PRO A 23 -32.62 1.86 -14.03
N ALA A 24 -32.60 2.16 -12.73
CA ALA A 24 -31.56 2.97 -12.11
C ALA A 24 -30.19 2.38 -12.45
N ALA A 25 -29.27 3.23 -12.92
CA ALA A 25 -27.91 2.80 -13.22
C ALA A 25 -27.30 2.13 -11.98
N PRO A 26 -26.60 0.99 -12.14
CA PRO A 26 -25.94 0.35 -11.02
C PRO A 26 -24.96 1.32 -10.38
N SER A 27 -24.98 1.43 -9.05
CA SER A 27 -24.03 2.26 -8.32
C SER A 27 -22.60 1.82 -8.65
N PRO A 28 -21.66 2.77 -8.83
CA PRO A 28 -20.26 2.43 -9.09
C PRO A 28 -19.71 1.59 -7.93
N PRO A 29 -18.80 0.63 -8.22
CA PRO A 29 -18.17 -0.15 -7.17
C PRO A 29 -17.43 0.77 -6.19
N PRO A 30 -17.39 0.43 -4.88
CA PRO A 30 -16.61 1.19 -3.92
C PRO A 30 -15.14 1.21 -4.34
N SER A 31 -14.49 2.36 -4.22
CA SER A 31 -13.06 2.48 -4.51
C SER A 31 -12.26 1.55 -3.59
N PRO A 32 -11.20 0.89 -4.10
CA PRO A 32 -10.36 0.05 -3.27
C PRO A 32 -9.70 0.89 -2.17
N PRO A 33 -9.48 0.33 -0.96
CA PRO A 33 -8.81 1.05 0.11
C PRO A 33 -7.39 1.42 -0.31
N PHE A 34 -6.98 2.65 -0.02
CA PHE A 34 -5.64 3.13 -0.36
C PHE A 34 -4.54 2.34 0.36
N TRP A 35 -4.80 1.90 1.59
CA TRP A 35 -3.88 1.10 2.38
C TRP A 35 -4.13 -0.39 2.15
N THR A 36 -3.30 -0.98 1.30
CA THR A 36 -3.23 -2.42 1.11
C THR A 36 -2.09 -3.00 1.95
N GLY A 37 -2.18 -4.28 2.34
CA GLY A 37 -1.11 -4.97 3.09
C GLY A 37 0.30 -4.79 2.48
N PRO A 38 0.47 -4.93 1.16
CA PRO A 38 1.75 -4.68 0.49
C PRO A 38 2.24 -3.23 0.62
N ARG A 39 1.35 -2.23 0.56
CA ARG A 39 1.73 -0.82 0.73
C ARG A 39 2.20 -0.54 2.15
N VAL A 40 1.52 -1.09 3.16
CA VAL A 40 1.95 -0.99 4.56
C VAL A 40 3.31 -1.63 4.76
N ALA A 41 3.50 -2.86 4.26
CA ALA A 41 4.79 -3.56 4.34
C ALA A 41 5.91 -2.78 3.63
N GLY A 42 5.64 -2.25 2.42
CA GLY A 42 6.59 -1.42 1.68
C GLY A 42 6.98 -0.15 2.44
N SER A 43 6.01 0.56 3.03
CA SER A 43 6.27 1.75 3.84
C SER A 43 7.13 1.44 5.06
N LEU A 44 6.91 0.31 5.74
CA LEU A 44 7.73 -0.12 6.88
C LEU A 44 9.17 -0.42 6.46
N VAL A 45 9.36 -1.12 5.34
CA VAL A 45 10.71 -1.44 4.81
C VAL A 45 11.46 -0.17 4.41
N ILE A 46 10.79 0.76 3.70
CA ILE A 46 11.39 2.04 3.33
C ILE A 46 11.74 2.85 4.58
N GLY A 47 10.83 2.94 5.56
CA GLY A 47 11.07 3.64 6.82
C GLY A 47 12.25 3.08 7.60
N ALA A 48 12.34 1.75 7.72
CA ALA A 48 13.47 1.07 8.35
C ALA A 48 14.79 1.33 7.60
N GLY A 49 14.77 1.29 6.26
CA GLY A 49 15.93 1.58 5.42
C GLY A 49 16.46 3.01 5.61
N VAL A 50 15.56 4.01 5.62
CA VAL A 50 15.94 5.41 5.91
C VAL A 50 16.51 5.54 7.32
N GLY A 51 15.90 4.89 8.32
CA GLY A 51 16.42 4.86 9.68
C GLY A 51 17.84 4.31 9.78
N ALA A 52 18.14 3.23 9.06
CA ALA A 52 19.48 2.65 8.99
C ALA A 52 20.51 3.59 8.34
N ILE A 53 20.13 4.31 7.26
CA ILE A 53 21.00 5.31 6.62
C ILE A 53 21.33 6.45 7.57
N VAL A 54 20.33 6.98 8.29
CA VAL A 54 20.53 8.05 9.27
C VAL A 54 21.44 7.59 10.41
N ALA A 55 21.21 6.39 10.95
CA ALA A 55 22.09 5.82 11.97
C ALA A 55 23.53 5.68 11.45
N GLY A 56 23.71 5.15 10.24
CA GLY A 56 25.03 5.04 9.61
C GLY A 56 25.73 6.38 9.42
N ALA A 57 25.01 7.44 9.04
CA ALA A 57 25.55 8.78 8.91
C ALA A 57 26.03 9.37 10.26
N ILE A 58 25.32 9.09 11.36
CA ILE A 58 25.72 9.53 12.71
C ILE A 58 27.03 8.83 13.12
N TYR A 59 27.14 7.52 12.91
CA TYR A 59 28.38 6.79 13.19
C TYR A 59 29.55 7.25 12.32
N ALA A 60 29.29 7.59 11.05
CA ALA A 60 30.30 8.16 10.17
C ALA A 60 30.81 9.52 10.69
N ALA A 61 29.92 10.41 11.14
CA ALA A 61 30.31 11.69 11.72
C ALA A 61 31.14 11.53 13.00
N ARG A 62 30.75 10.60 13.88
CA ARG A 62 31.51 10.26 15.10
C ARG A 62 32.91 9.73 14.81
N SER A 63 33.06 8.95 13.74
CA SER A 63 34.37 8.45 13.31
C SER A 63 35.29 9.58 12.84
N ASP A 64 34.75 10.63 12.23
CA ASP A 64 35.55 11.78 11.78
C ASP A 64 36.04 12.61 12.98
N GLU A 65 35.18 12.82 13.98
CA GLU A 65 35.56 13.45 15.25
C GLU A 65 36.68 12.69 15.97
N ALA A 66 36.57 11.35 16.03
CA ALA A 66 37.61 10.50 16.61
C ALA A 66 38.94 10.57 15.84
N THR A 67 38.86 10.66 14.50
CA THR A 67 40.04 10.81 13.63
C THR A 67 40.71 12.17 13.80
N ALA A 68 39.93 13.23 14.02
CA ALA A 68 40.46 14.54 14.35
C ALA A 68 41.16 14.54 15.71
N ALA A 69 40.59 13.88 16.72
CA ALA A 69 41.19 13.72 18.04
C ALA A 69 42.50 12.89 18.00
N LEU A 70 42.55 11.85 17.17
CA LEU A 70 43.75 11.02 16.95
C LEU A 70 44.99 11.84 16.55
N LYS A 71 44.81 12.91 15.76
CA LYS A 71 45.91 13.80 15.37
C LYS A 71 46.57 14.52 16.55
N GLN A 72 45.88 14.62 17.69
CA GLN A 72 46.42 15.23 18.91
C GLN A 72 47.17 14.22 19.79
N HIS A 73 46.94 12.93 19.59
CA HIS A 73 47.46 11.83 20.42
C HIS A 73 48.49 10.93 19.71
N CYS A 74 48.77 11.20 18.44
CA CYS A 74 49.77 10.51 17.63
C CYS A 74 50.84 11.47 17.12
N LEU A 75 52.07 10.97 16.96
CA LEU A 75 53.14 11.79 16.39
C LEU A 75 52.87 12.09 14.92
N THR A 76 52.97 13.37 14.52
CA THR A 76 52.82 13.79 13.11
C THR A 76 53.86 13.13 12.20
N SER A 77 55.03 12.78 12.74
CA SER A 77 56.12 12.13 12.00
C SER A 77 55.93 10.62 11.81
N ASP A 78 55.15 9.98 12.67
CA ASP A 78 54.92 8.53 12.64
C ASP A 78 53.50 8.23 13.15
N PRO A 79 52.52 8.05 12.24
CA PRO A 79 51.11 7.86 12.60
C PRO A 79 50.84 6.53 13.32
N ASP A 80 51.81 5.62 13.38
CA ASP A 80 51.68 4.37 14.12
C ASP A 80 52.21 4.48 15.57
N LYS A 81 52.83 5.60 15.94
CA LYS A 81 53.23 5.88 17.32
C LYS A 81 52.26 6.85 17.98
N CYS A 82 51.34 6.27 18.74
CA CYS A 82 50.35 6.99 19.53
C CYS A 82 50.52 6.71 21.03
N ASP A 83 50.02 7.62 21.86
CA ASP A 83 49.86 7.36 23.29
C ASP A 83 48.76 6.31 23.56
N ALA A 84 48.61 5.91 24.83
CA ALA A 84 47.63 4.90 25.20
C ALA A 84 46.18 5.30 24.87
N GLU A 85 45.87 6.60 24.90
CA GLU A 85 44.55 7.12 24.56
C GLU A 85 44.34 7.10 23.04
N GLY A 86 45.35 7.43 22.25
CA GLY A 86 45.35 7.32 20.79
C GLY A 86 45.10 5.90 20.31
N TYR A 87 45.68 4.88 20.96
CA TYR A 87 45.36 3.47 20.67
C TYR A 87 43.88 3.14 20.96
N ARG A 88 43.34 3.61 22.09
CA ARG A 88 41.93 3.42 22.45
C ARG A 88 40.99 4.07 21.43
N LEU A 89 41.31 5.30 21.00
CA LEU A 89 40.57 6.02 19.97
C LEU A 89 40.64 5.32 18.59
N ARG A 90 41.79 4.75 18.23
CA ARG A 90 41.96 3.98 16.97
C ARG A 90 41.11 2.72 16.96
N GLU A 91 41.11 1.97 18.05
CA GLU A 91 40.26 0.77 18.21
C GLU A 91 38.77 1.14 18.09
N GLN A 92 38.36 2.22 18.77
CA GLN A 92 36.99 2.71 18.76
C GLN A 92 36.56 3.19 17.36
N ALA A 93 37.40 3.97 16.67
CA ALA A 93 37.15 4.41 15.30
C ALA A 93 37.03 3.22 14.33
N THR A 94 37.83 2.17 14.52
CA THR A 94 37.77 0.96 13.69
C THR A 94 36.47 0.19 13.92
N ALA A 95 36.04 0.06 15.17
CA ALA A 95 34.76 -0.56 15.52
C ALA A 95 33.57 0.24 14.96
N ASP A 96 33.58 1.56 15.14
CA ASP A 96 32.54 2.46 14.64
C ASP A 96 32.49 2.43 13.10
N GLY A 97 33.65 2.41 12.42
CA GLY A 97 33.75 2.32 10.96
C GLY A 97 33.19 1.02 10.37
N ARG A 98 33.41 -0.12 11.02
CA ARG A 98 32.79 -1.41 10.62
C ARG A 98 31.28 -1.38 10.78
N THR A 99 30.81 -0.77 11.86
CA THR A 99 29.37 -0.62 12.16
C THR A 99 28.70 0.32 11.15
N ALA A 100 29.36 1.44 10.82
CA ALA A 100 28.91 2.37 9.80
C ALA A 100 28.81 1.69 8.42
N THR A 101 29.85 0.96 8.00
CA THR A 101 29.86 0.28 6.69
C THR A 101 28.77 -0.79 6.57
N THR A 102 28.57 -1.59 7.63
CA THR A 102 27.52 -2.62 7.64
C THR A 102 26.12 -2.00 7.67
N SER A 103 25.90 -0.97 8.48
CA SER A 103 24.62 -0.25 8.53
C SER A 103 24.27 0.45 7.21
N LEU A 104 25.24 1.09 6.55
CA LEU A 104 25.05 1.70 5.23
C LEU A 104 24.81 0.64 4.16
N GLY A 105 25.58 -0.46 4.15
CA GLY A 105 25.40 -1.54 3.20
C GLY A 105 24.02 -2.21 3.31
N VAL A 106 23.62 -2.56 4.54
CA VAL A 106 22.30 -3.16 4.82
C VAL A 106 21.17 -2.16 4.55
N GLY A 107 21.34 -0.91 4.97
CA GLY A 107 20.37 0.16 4.75
C GLY A 107 20.15 0.44 3.26
N ALA A 108 21.22 0.60 2.49
CA ALA A 108 21.16 0.79 1.04
C ALA A 108 20.49 -0.40 0.36
N ALA A 109 20.92 -1.64 0.67
CA ALA A 109 20.31 -2.85 0.13
C ALA A 109 18.81 -2.94 0.46
N GLY A 110 18.42 -2.58 1.69
CA GLY A 110 17.02 -2.55 2.13
C GLY A 110 16.19 -1.53 1.36
N VAL A 111 16.72 -0.32 1.13
CA VAL A 111 16.05 0.71 0.32
C VAL A 111 15.89 0.24 -1.13
N PHE A 112 16.94 -0.29 -1.75
CA PHE A 112 16.86 -0.81 -3.11
C PHE A 112 15.87 -1.96 -3.25
N LEU A 113 15.88 -2.91 -2.31
CA LEU A 113 14.93 -4.03 -2.30
C LEU A 113 13.50 -3.54 -2.08
N GLY A 114 13.28 -2.60 -1.17
CA GLY A 114 11.97 -1.99 -0.92
C GLY A 114 11.43 -1.25 -2.15
N LEU A 115 12.28 -0.48 -2.83
CA LEU A 115 11.91 0.19 -4.09
C LEU A 115 11.60 -0.82 -5.19
N ALA A 116 12.43 -1.87 -5.31
CA ALA A 116 12.23 -2.93 -6.29
C ALA A 116 10.90 -3.66 -6.05
N LEU A 117 10.55 -3.99 -4.80
CA LEU A 117 9.27 -4.59 -4.45
C LEU A 117 8.07 -3.66 -4.69
N ALA A 118 8.26 -2.34 -4.49
CA ALA A 118 7.24 -1.35 -4.80
C ALA A 118 7.02 -1.23 -6.32
N TRP A 119 8.05 -1.46 -7.13
CA TRP A 119 7.98 -1.36 -8.60
C TRP A 119 7.52 -2.67 -9.25
N ILE A 120 7.97 -3.82 -8.75
CA ILE A 120 7.71 -5.15 -9.34
C ILE A 120 6.31 -5.69 -8.98
N ASN A 121 5.51 -4.96 -8.20
CA ASN A 121 4.09 -5.29 -8.00
C ASN A 121 3.17 -4.39 -8.83
N PRO A 122 3.02 -4.63 -10.15
CA PRO A 122 1.81 -4.26 -10.84
C PRO A 122 0.71 -5.21 -10.35
N GLU A 123 -0.17 -4.70 -9.48
CA GLU A 123 -1.41 -5.38 -9.12
C GLU A 123 -1.21 -6.81 -8.56
N LEU A 124 -0.93 -6.93 -7.25
CA LEU A 124 -1.36 -8.15 -6.55
C LEU A 124 -2.86 -8.26 -6.83
N HIS A 125 -3.20 -9.29 -7.61
CA HIS A 125 -4.52 -9.62 -8.13
C HIS A 125 -5.64 -9.00 -7.30
N PRO A 126 -6.61 -8.29 -7.92
CA PRO A 126 -7.74 -7.74 -7.19
C PRO A 126 -8.27 -8.83 -6.28
N ALA A 127 -8.26 -8.56 -4.96
CA ALA A 127 -8.80 -9.48 -3.97
C ALA A 127 -10.10 -10.02 -4.54
N ALA A 128 -10.18 -11.35 -4.75
CA ALA A 128 -11.26 -11.98 -5.49
C ALA A 128 -12.57 -11.29 -5.10
N ALA A 129 -13.23 -10.67 -6.09
CA ALA A 129 -14.40 -9.82 -5.83
C ALA A 129 -15.31 -10.57 -4.85
N PRO A 130 -15.79 -9.93 -3.77
CA PRO A 130 -16.51 -10.63 -2.73
C PRO A 130 -17.68 -11.40 -3.37
N VAL A 131 -17.60 -12.73 -3.33
CA VAL A 131 -18.60 -13.61 -3.95
C VAL A 131 -19.89 -13.41 -3.16
N LYS A 132 -20.80 -12.62 -3.73
CA LYS A 132 -22.09 -12.33 -3.09
C LYS A 132 -23.01 -13.51 -3.36
N VAL A 133 -23.10 -14.41 -2.39
CA VAL A 133 -24.06 -15.51 -2.40
C VAL A 133 -25.33 -15.02 -1.74
N THR A 134 -26.43 -14.94 -2.51
CA THR A 134 -27.76 -14.67 -1.94
C THR A 134 -28.48 -15.99 -1.78
N VAL A 135 -28.91 -16.27 -0.56
CA VAL A 135 -29.70 -17.46 -0.23
C VAL A 135 -31.12 -17.00 0.07
N ALA A 136 -32.09 -17.50 -0.71
CA ALA A 136 -33.50 -17.22 -0.50
C ALA A 136 -34.27 -18.54 -0.29
N PRO A 137 -35.10 -18.64 0.76
CA PRO A 137 -35.98 -19.78 0.92
C PRO A 137 -37.09 -19.73 -0.14
N VAL A 138 -37.35 -20.87 -0.79
CA VAL A 138 -38.50 -21.02 -1.69
C VAL A 138 -39.50 -21.94 -1.00
N VAL A 139 -40.65 -21.37 -0.66
CA VAL A 139 -41.79 -22.11 -0.13
C VAL A 139 -42.94 -21.94 -1.12
N SER A 140 -43.32 -23.03 -1.78
CA SER A 140 -44.50 -23.10 -2.63
C SER A 140 -45.42 -24.24 -2.17
N ALA A 141 -46.66 -24.26 -2.65
CA ALA A 141 -47.64 -25.29 -2.32
C ALA A 141 -47.20 -26.72 -2.73
N GLN A 142 -46.18 -26.84 -3.59
CA GLN A 142 -45.72 -28.11 -4.16
C GLN A 142 -44.21 -28.35 -3.96
N THR A 143 -43.46 -27.40 -3.39
CA THR A 143 -42.01 -27.51 -3.28
C THR A 143 -41.48 -26.74 -2.07
N GLN A 144 -40.64 -27.38 -1.28
CA GLN A 144 -39.86 -26.76 -0.22
C GLN A 144 -38.38 -26.91 -0.56
N GLY A 145 -37.66 -25.80 -0.67
CA GLY A 145 -36.26 -25.83 -1.04
C GLY A 145 -35.54 -24.51 -0.77
N ILE A 146 -34.23 -24.53 -1.03
CA ILE A 146 -33.35 -23.37 -0.91
C ILE A 146 -32.79 -23.09 -2.30
N VAL A 147 -32.91 -21.84 -2.77
CA VAL A 147 -32.24 -21.40 -4.00
C VAL A 147 -31.02 -20.60 -3.60
N VAL A 148 -29.88 -21.04 -4.09
CA VAL A 148 -28.59 -20.36 -3.92
C VAL A 148 -28.25 -19.71 -5.25
N VAL A 149 -28.24 -18.38 -5.28
CA VAL A 149 -27.83 -17.61 -6.47
C VAL A 149 -26.49 -16.95 -6.16
N GLY A 150 -25.46 -17.38 -6.89
CA GLY A 150 -24.15 -16.74 -6.90
C GLY A 150 -23.99 -15.91 -8.17
N ARG A 151 -23.32 -14.76 -8.04
CA ARG A 151 -22.76 -14.03 -9.19
C ARG A 151 -21.25 -14.20 -9.12
N PHE A 152 -20.72 -14.98 -10.05
CA PHE A 152 -19.31 -15.30 -10.21
C PHE A 152 -18.71 -14.52 -11.37
#